data_AF-A0A661RKY4-F1
#
_entry.id   AF-A0A661RKY4-F1
#
_cell.length_a   1.000
_cell.length_b   1.000
_cell.length_c   1.000
_cell.angle_alpha   90.00
_cell.angle_beta   90.00
_cell.angle_gamma   90.00
#
_symmetry.space_group_name_H-M   'P 1'
#
loop_
_entity.id
_entity.type
_entity.pdbx_description
1 polymer ?
#
loop_
_entity_poly.entity_id
_entity_poly.type
_entity_poly.pdbx_seq_one_letter_code
_entity_poly.pdbx_strand_id
1 'polypeptide(L)'
;MLFQPLNAVFFFTLSYLPAGRQVLEFEAVYNRMVWTRQYFQKSKLIQINSFDEEVVMKWKRIAFMLGLVILSWYAFSGRVMAQKSIADDYPELKPVVEFVGENNLSVLHLVGVKASMEAMKQLPFSKADSKVLAFTDAGYIAKIGPYTTEKALDGVIMSTGTSRGKGNLVNVHKPYNAPLWFAFFHKESKECIYLEAKGDVLKSYLDRERTERGTALRDFMKLKNKEIFAKIAKENIDADKLLGSPKAWQKKMVARVFGGNEFSLVTVSNLWAIGLPNDFLKVAELHDHICPGLTSGYLIAEYLKKNLPSLAPRHEYTIIAVPPWCKDDALIQILETNVGHKRMFVKWLTKDQKKRLPKWAKNVADIVIRWERGAKKGNGLVLAFDWDKAFKGSGTKRKYLKDFGSYRWWWMRLKMDVWMMDYLDKPEALVSAIKEFEVKSPAEIEKLKAAGVNPLVELGIMQKP
;
A
#
# COMPACT_ATOMS: atom_id res chain seq x y z
N MET A 1 36.63 12.16 -15.80
CA MET A 1 36.33 12.87 -14.55
C MET A 1 35.59 14.14 -14.93
N LEU A 2 34.27 14.14 -14.76
CA LEU A 2 33.37 15.25 -15.06
C LEU A 2 33.43 16.27 -13.91
N PHE A 3 33.65 17.55 -14.20
CA PHE A 3 33.38 18.63 -13.25
C PHE A 3 32.07 19.33 -13.66
N GLN A 4 31.13 19.37 -12.72
CA GLN A 4 29.81 20.01 -12.80
C GLN A 4 29.92 21.54 -12.87
N PRO A 5 28.94 22.25 -13.46
CA PRO A 5 28.80 23.70 -13.27
C PRO A 5 28.18 24.01 -11.90
N LEU A 6 28.79 24.96 -11.17
CA LEU A 6 28.25 25.55 -9.95
C LEU A 6 27.09 26.50 -10.31
N ASN A 7 25.88 26.22 -9.81
CA ASN A 7 24.75 27.14 -9.86
C ASN A 7 24.97 28.27 -8.83
N ALA A 8 25.14 29.51 -9.30
CA ALA A 8 25.00 30.69 -8.46
C ALA A 8 23.51 31.07 -8.37
N VAL A 9 23.01 31.29 -7.15
CA VAL A 9 21.66 31.79 -6.89
C VAL A 9 21.76 33.27 -6.55
N PHE A 10 21.08 34.13 -7.31
CA PHE A 10 21.00 35.57 -7.03
C PHE A 10 19.70 35.87 -6.28
N PHE A 11 19.80 36.56 -5.14
CA PHE A 11 18.65 37.12 -4.44
C PHE A 11 18.53 38.61 -4.74
N PHE A 12 17.31 39.08 -5.04
CA PHE A 12 17.00 40.49 -5.23
C PHE A 12 16.08 40.95 -4.11
N THR A 13 16.49 41.97 -3.37
CA THR A 13 15.62 42.67 -2.42
C THR A 13 15.61 44.15 -2.76
N LEU A 14 14.43 44.68 -3.08
CA LEU A 14 14.23 46.11 -3.30
C LEU A 14 13.72 46.72 -1.99
N SER A 15 14.53 47.58 -1.37
CA SER A 15 14.14 48.31 -0.16
C SER A 15 13.93 49.79 -0.48
N TYR A 16 12.76 50.33 -0.18
CA TYR A 16 12.48 51.77 -0.31
C TYR A 16 12.88 52.50 0.98
N LEU A 17 13.72 53.53 0.86
CA LEU A 17 13.92 54.55 1.89
C LEU A 17 13.55 55.93 1.34
N PRO A 18 13.11 56.89 2.19
CA PRO A 18 12.64 58.19 1.73
C PRO A 18 13.82 59.04 1.25
N ALA A 19 13.56 59.89 0.25
CA ALA A 19 14.50 60.77 -0.44
C ALA A 19 15.37 60.12 -1.55
N GLY A 20 14.72 59.46 -2.51
CA GLY A 20 15.08 59.57 -3.93
C GLY A 20 16.46 59.06 -4.38
N ARG A 21 17.13 58.19 -3.62
CA ARG A 21 18.32 57.45 -4.10
C ARG A 21 18.03 55.96 -4.08
N GLN A 22 18.07 55.31 -5.25
CA GLN A 22 18.10 53.86 -5.35
C GLN A 22 19.54 53.38 -5.15
N VAL A 23 19.74 52.38 -4.30
CA VAL A 23 21.00 51.64 -4.19
C VAL A 23 20.70 50.20 -4.60
N LEU A 24 21.44 49.70 -5.58
CA LEU A 24 21.47 48.28 -5.94
C LEU A 24 22.59 47.65 -5.12
N GLU A 25 22.24 46.88 -4.08
CA GLU A 25 23.21 46.09 -3.34
C GLU A 25 23.33 44.69 -3.95
N PHE A 26 24.56 44.24 -4.17
CA PHE A 26 24.90 42.91 -4.64
C PHE A 26 25.54 42.13 -3.50
N GLU A 27 24.89 41.07 -3.02
CA GLU A 27 25.53 40.10 -2.13
C GLU A 27 25.81 38.81 -2.90
N ALA A 28 27.09 38.47 -3.04
CA ALA A 28 27.52 37.16 -3.50
C ALA A 28 27.96 36.35 -2.27
N VAL A 29 27.16 35.39 -1.84
CA VAL A 29 27.51 34.51 -0.71
C VAL A 29 28.51 33.45 -1.19
N TYR A 30 29.79 33.66 -0.88
CA TYR A 30 30.82 32.62 -0.96
C TYR A 30 31.04 31.99 0.42
N ASN A 31 30.83 30.68 0.53
CA ASN A 31 31.13 29.93 1.75
C ASN A 31 32.64 29.94 2.06
N ARG A 32 33.09 30.81 2.99
CA ARG A 32 34.10 30.49 4.04
C ARG A 32 34.42 31.70 4.93
N MET A 33 34.30 31.48 6.24
CA MET A 33 34.82 32.32 7.33
C MET A 33 36.34 32.53 7.23
N VAL A 34 36.82 33.78 7.27
CA VAL A 34 38.02 34.23 8.02
C VAL A 34 37.87 35.73 8.37
N TRP A 35 38.05 36.08 9.64
CA TRP A 35 38.12 37.45 10.17
C TRP A 35 39.49 38.10 9.90
N THR A 36 39.54 39.39 9.50
CA THR A 36 40.18 40.50 10.27
C THR A 36 40.13 41.86 9.54
N ARG A 37 39.94 42.92 10.35
CA ARG A 37 39.88 44.37 10.06
C ARG A 37 41.14 44.92 9.34
N GLN A 38 41.03 46.02 8.56
CA GLN A 38 41.31 47.41 8.97
C GLN A 38 41.48 48.42 7.80
N TYR A 39 41.02 49.66 8.06
CA TYR A 39 41.38 50.97 7.47
C TYR A 39 41.17 51.29 5.98
N PHE A 40 40.36 52.34 5.71
CA PHE A 40 40.76 53.38 4.76
C PHE A 40 40.26 54.78 5.18
N GLN A 41 41.22 55.71 5.25
CA GLN A 41 41.04 57.15 5.42
C GLN A 41 40.90 57.84 4.04
N LYS A 42 40.15 58.95 4.05
CA LYS A 42 40.27 60.18 3.21
C LYS A 42 40.10 60.07 1.68
N SER A 43 38.88 60.43 1.26
CA SER A 43 38.53 61.49 0.28
C SER A 43 39.58 61.96 -0.74
N LYS A 44 39.23 61.86 -2.03
CA LYS A 44 39.41 62.91 -3.04
C LYS A 44 38.33 62.78 -4.13
N LEU A 45 37.47 63.80 -4.24
CA LEU A 45 36.54 63.99 -5.36
C LEU A 45 37.35 64.32 -6.62
N ILE A 46 37.00 63.69 -7.75
CA ILE A 46 37.31 64.18 -9.09
C ILE A 46 35.98 64.46 -9.77
N GLN A 47 35.72 65.74 -10.06
CA GLN A 47 34.63 66.18 -10.94
C GLN A 47 34.99 65.83 -12.38
N ILE A 48 34.09 65.17 -13.10
CA ILE A 48 34.11 65.09 -14.57
C ILE A 48 32.90 65.87 -15.07
N ASN A 49 33.17 66.95 -15.79
CA ASN A 49 32.17 67.74 -16.50
C ASN A 49 31.94 67.17 -17.91
N SER A 50 30.72 67.40 -18.39
CA SER A 50 30.15 67.18 -19.74
C SER A 50 30.02 65.72 -20.23
N PHE A 51 28.78 65.24 -20.28
CA PHE A 51 28.40 64.08 -21.08
C PHE A 51 28.13 64.56 -22.52
N ASP A 52 28.80 63.93 -23.47
CA ASP A 52 28.65 64.12 -24.91
C ASP A 52 27.23 63.71 -25.36
N GLU A 53 26.47 64.65 -25.95
CA GLU A 53 25.07 64.44 -26.33
C GLU A 53 24.88 63.30 -27.34
N GLU A 54 25.90 63.02 -28.16
CA GLU A 54 25.85 61.95 -29.16
C GLU A 54 25.85 60.56 -28.50
N VAL A 55 26.59 60.41 -27.41
CA VAL A 55 26.64 59.18 -26.60
C VAL A 55 25.29 58.96 -25.91
N VAL A 56 24.69 60.02 -25.34
CA VAL A 56 23.37 59.95 -24.68
C VAL A 56 22.28 59.53 -25.67
N MET A 57 22.30 60.05 -26.90
CA MET A 57 21.33 59.69 -27.94
C MET A 57 21.47 58.23 -28.41
N LYS A 58 22.70 57.71 -28.50
CA LYS A 58 22.97 56.31 -28.84
C LYS A 58 22.46 55.35 -27.76
N TRP A 59 22.69 55.68 -26.49
CA TRP A 59 22.18 54.89 -25.35
C TRP A 59 20.65 54.93 -25.25
N LYS A 60 20.00 56.07 -25.55
CA LYS A 60 18.53 56.15 -25.61
C LYS A 60 17.94 55.24 -26.69
N ARG A 61 18.57 55.15 -27.87
CA ARG A 61 18.13 54.24 -28.95
C ARG A 61 18.29 52.76 -28.57
N ILE A 62 19.39 52.40 -27.91
CA ILE A 62 19.62 51.04 -27.43
C ILE A 62 18.62 50.67 -26.33
N ALA A 63 18.35 51.57 -25.38
CA ALA A 63 17.36 51.35 -24.33
C ALA A 63 15.94 51.22 -24.90
N PHE A 64 15.58 51.99 -25.93
CA PHE A 64 14.29 51.87 -26.62
C PHE A 64 14.15 50.54 -27.36
N MET A 65 15.19 50.09 -28.06
CA MET A 65 15.22 48.79 -28.74
C MET A 65 15.12 47.62 -27.75
N LEU A 66 15.84 47.68 -26.63
CA LEU A 66 15.73 46.70 -25.55
C LEU A 66 14.35 46.72 -24.89
N GLY A 67 13.76 47.90 -24.71
CA GLY A 67 12.39 48.06 -24.23
C GLY A 67 11.36 47.38 -25.15
N LEU A 68 11.52 47.51 -26.47
CA LEU A 68 10.67 46.84 -27.45
C LEU A 68 10.85 45.31 -27.47
N VAL A 69 12.07 44.82 -27.26
CA VAL A 69 12.33 43.37 -27.14
C VAL A 69 11.75 42.81 -25.84
N ILE A 70 11.82 43.55 -24.74
CA ILE A 70 11.20 43.15 -23.47
C ILE A 70 9.67 43.20 -23.59
N LEU A 71 9.10 44.24 -24.21
CA LEU A 71 7.67 44.35 -24.47
C LEU A 71 7.16 43.26 -25.43
N SER A 72 7.95 42.87 -26.44
CA SER A 72 7.60 41.74 -27.30
C SER A 72 7.70 40.41 -26.55
N TRP A 73 8.66 40.25 -25.62
CA TRP A 73 8.74 39.10 -24.72
C TRP A 73 7.55 39.01 -23.76
N TYR A 74 7.07 40.15 -23.24
CA TYR A 74 5.86 40.22 -22.41
C TYR A 74 4.57 40.00 -23.22
N ALA A 75 4.50 40.52 -24.45
CA ALA A 75 3.37 40.29 -25.35
C ALA A 75 3.29 38.83 -25.86
N PHE A 76 4.43 38.14 -25.97
CA PHE A 76 4.48 36.72 -26.38
C PHE A 76 4.33 35.75 -25.19
N SER A 77 4.81 36.11 -23.99
CA SER A 77 4.61 35.29 -22.77
C SER A 77 3.18 35.32 -22.25
N GLY A 78 2.40 36.35 -22.56
CA GLY A 78 0.95 36.42 -22.31
C GLY A 78 0.10 35.50 -23.20
N ARG A 79 0.70 34.81 -24.19
CA ARG A 79 0.06 33.78 -25.01
C ARG A 79 0.75 32.43 -24.84
N VAL A 80 0.95 31.99 -23.60
CA VAL A 80 0.78 30.56 -23.36
C VAL A 80 -0.69 30.30 -23.63
N MET A 81 -1.03 29.78 -24.83
CA MET A 81 -2.38 29.26 -25.07
C MET A 81 -2.67 28.31 -23.92
N ALA A 82 -3.58 28.68 -23.02
CA ALA A 82 -4.04 27.80 -21.97
C ALA A 82 -4.56 26.55 -22.69
N GLN A 83 -3.78 25.47 -22.65
CA GLN A 83 -4.16 24.23 -23.29
C GLN A 83 -5.45 23.80 -22.60
N LYS A 84 -6.55 23.74 -23.36
CA LYS A 84 -7.87 23.36 -22.87
C LYS A 84 -7.73 22.12 -21.99
N SER A 85 -8.21 22.18 -20.75
CA SER A 85 -8.04 21.07 -19.81
C SER A 85 -8.76 19.84 -20.36
N ILE A 86 -8.25 18.65 -20.09
CA ILE A 86 -8.99 17.43 -20.40
C ILE A 86 -10.28 17.32 -19.58
N ALA A 87 -10.30 17.91 -18.38
CA ALA A 87 -11.50 17.95 -17.54
C ALA A 87 -12.63 18.80 -18.13
N ASP A 88 -12.33 19.72 -19.04
CA ASP A 88 -13.35 20.49 -19.77
C ASP A 88 -14.16 19.60 -20.73
N ASP A 89 -13.53 18.58 -21.30
CA ASP A 89 -14.18 17.60 -22.19
C ASP A 89 -14.74 16.40 -21.42
N TYR A 90 -14.14 16.08 -20.27
CA TYR A 90 -14.50 14.95 -19.41
C TYR A 90 -14.63 15.40 -17.94
N PRO A 91 -15.77 15.98 -17.54
CA PRO A 91 -15.96 16.55 -16.20
C PRO A 91 -15.72 15.57 -15.05
N GLU A 92 -15.91 14.27 -15.28
CA GLU A 92 -15.60 13.20 -14.33
C GLU A 92 -14.12 13.16 -13.91
N LEU A 93 -13.20 13.73 -14.72
CA LEU A 93 -11.78 13.80 -14.43
C LEU A 93 -11.42 14.95 -13.49
N LYS A 94 -12.33 15.90 -13.26
CA LYS A 94 -12.07 17.09 -12.45
C LYS A 94 -11.48 16.76 -11.07
N PRO A 95 -12.01 15.81 -10.28
CA PRO A 95 -11.45 15.49 -8.97
C PRO A 95 -10.01 14.95 -9.03
N VAL A 96 -9.67 14.16 -10.06
CA VAL A 96 -8.31 13.63 -10.18
C VAL A 96 -7.36 14.70 -10.72
N VAL A 97 -7.79 15.54 -11.66
CA VAL A 97 -7.01 16.68 -12.17
C VAL A 97 -6.71 17.69 -11.07
N GLU A 98 -7.67 18.01 -10.21
CA GLU A 98 -7.47 18.88 -9.06
C GLU A 98 -6.48 18.29 -8.04
N PHE A 99 -6.50 16.96 -7.85
CA PHE A 99 -5.61 16.28 -6.91
C PHE A 99 -4.17 16.16 -7.40
N VAL A 100 -3.98 15.76 -8.66
CA VAL A 100 -2.63 15.48 -9.19
C VAL A 100 -2.04 16.63 -10.01
N GLY A 101 -2.89 17.53 -10.51
CA GLY A 101 -2.54 18.57 -11.47
C GLY A 101 -2.62 18.08 -12.93
N GLU A 102 -3.08 18.93 -13.84
CA GLU A 102 -3.22 18.65 -15.27
C GLU A 102 -1.93 18.06 -15.86
N ASN A 103 -0.77 18.60 -15.45
CA ASN A 103 0.55 18.19 -15.92
C ASN A 103 1.05 16.86 -15.32
N ASN A 104 0.32 16.21 -14.41
CA ASN A 104 0.69 14.88 -13.88
C ASN A 104 -0.34 13.78 -14.20
N LEU A 105 -1.50 14.14 -14.76
CA LEU A 105 -2.51 13.19 -15.22
C LEU A 105 -1.94 12.17 -16.22
N SER A 106 -2.38 10.92 -16.13
CA SER A 106 -1.79 9.79 -16.88
C SER A 106 -2.89 8.79 -17.22
N VAL A 107 -2.66 7.96 -18.24
CA VAL A 107 -3.51 6.83 -18.62
C VAL A 107 -3.84 5.94 -17.41
N LEU A 108 -2.90 5.79 -16.47
CA LEU A 108 -3.14 5.04 -15.24
C LEU A 108 -4.22 5.69 -14.35
N HIS A 109 -4.21 7.02 -14.18
CA HIS A 109 -5.30 7.71 -13.49
C HIS A 109 -6.64 7.45 -14.19
N LEU A 110 -6.65 7.54 -15.53
CA LEU A 110 -7.86 7.39 -16.34
C LEU A 110 -8.45 5.97 -16.24
N VAL A 111 -7.63 4.91 -16.21
CA VAL A 111 -8.17 3.54 -16.05
C VAL A 111 -8.81 3.33 -14.67
N GLY A 112 -8.23 3.92 -13.62
CA GLY A 112 -8.84 3.91 -12.28
C GLY A 112 -10.18 4.66 -12.25
N VAL A 113 -10.27 5.80 -12.93
CA VAL A 113 -11.52 6.55 -13.09
C VAL A 113 -12.56 5.73 -13.86
N LYS A 114 -12.20 5.17 -15.02
CA LYS A 114 -13.12 4.36 -15.84
C LYS A 114 -13.62 3.10 -15.12
N ALA A 115 -12.76 2.43 -14.36
CA ALA A 115 -13.17 1.29 -13.53
C ALA A 115 -14.20 1.72 -12.47
N SER A 116 -13.96 2.86 -11.82
CA SER A 116 -14.87 3.43 -10.81
C SER A 116 -16.21 3.85 -11.40
N MET A 117 -16.22 4.47 -12.58
CA MET A 117 -17.44 4.85 -13.28
C MET A 117 -18.28 3.64 -13.68
N GLU A 118 -17.64 2.59 -14.20
CA GLU A 118 -18.35 1.36 -14.55
C GLU A 118 -18.95 0.70 -13.29
N ALA A 119 -18.24 0.74 -12.18
CA ALA A 119 -18.76 0.25 -10.90
C ALA A 119 -19.96 1.07 -10.40
N MET A 120 -19.87 2.39 -10.38
CA MET A 120 -20.98 3.29 -9.98
C MET A 120 -22.19 3.19 -10.91
N LYS A 121 -21.98 2.82 -12.18
CA LYS A 121 -23.08 2.54 -13.12
C LYS A 121 -23.80 1.23 -12.81
N GLN A 122 -23.07 0.20 -12.38
CA GLN A 122 -23.60 -1.14 -12.20
C GLN A 122 -24.03 -1.46 -10.77
N LEU A 123 -23.54 -0.71 -9.79
CA LEU A 123 -23.82 -0.89 -8.36
C LEU A 123 -24.52 0.36 -7.81
N PRO A 124 -25.39 0.22 -6.80
CA PRO A 124 -26.20 1.32 -6.29
C PRO A 124 -25.42 2.19 -5.30
N PHE A 125 -24.36 2.86 -5.76
CA PHE A 125 -23.58 3.77 -4.91
C PHE A 125 -23.10 5.01 -5.66
N SER A 126 -22.83 6.07 -4.88
CA SER A 126 -22.23 7.31 -5.35
C SER A 126 -20.88 7.55 -4.68
N LYS A 127 -20.14 8.56 -5.16
CA LYS A 127 -18.89 8.99 -4.52
C LYS A 127 -19.07 9.22 -3.02
N ALA A 128 -18.07 8.79 -2.25
CA ALA A 128 -17.97 8.83 -0.80
C ALA A 128 -18.97 7.97 -0.02
N ASP A 129 -19.64 7.02 -0.66
CA ASP A 129 -20.50 6.05 0.02
C ASP A 129 -19.68 5.11 0.93
N SER A 130 -20.00 5.10 2.23
CA SER A 130 -19.37 4.23 3.23
C SER A 130 -19.73 2.75 3.07
N LYS A 131 -20.75 2.42 2.28
CA LYS A 131 -21.22 1.05 2.02
C LYS A 131 -20.43 0.36 0.92
N VAL A 132 -19.43 1.00 0.34
CA VAL A 132 -18.63 0.44 -0.77
C VAL A 132 -17.23 0.12 -0.29
N LEU A 133 -16.79 -1.10 -0.58
CA LEU A 133 -15.41 -1.53 -0.45
C LEU A 133 -14.77 -1.50 -1.84
N ALA A 134 -13.77 -0.65 -2.03
CA ALA A 134 -12.88 -0.74 -3.19
C ALA A 134 -11.74 -1.72 -2.90
N PHE A 135 -11.40 -2.54 -3.88
CA PHE A 135 -10.38 -3.57 -3.76
C PHE A 135 -9.56 -3.59 -5.05
N THR A 136 -8.24 -3.42 -4.97
CA THR A 136 -7.36 -3.43 -6.13
C THR A 136 -5.94 -3.84 -5.76
N ASP A 137 -5.17 -4.35 -6.72
CA ASP A 137 -3.71 -4.48 -6.61
C ASP A 137 -2.95 -3.25 -7.11
N ALA A 138 -3.67 -2.22 -7.59
CA ALA A 138 -3.11 -0.95 -7.98
C ALA A 138 -2.32 -0.30 -6.83
N GLY A 139 -1.13 0.19 -7.16
CA GLY A 139 -0.25 0.89 -6.22
C GLY A 139 0.50 -0.01 -5.24
N TYR A 140 0.42 -1.33 -5.43
CA TYR A 140 1.29 -2.27 -4.72
C TYR A 140 2.57 -2.54 -5.53
N ILE A 141 2.77 -3.77 -6.04
CA ILE A 141 3.98 -4.16 -6.79
C ILE A 141 3.64 -4.56 -8.23
N ALA A 142 2.36 -4.79 -8.57
CA ALA A 142 1.92 -5.11 -9.93
C ALA A 142 2.32 -4.01 -10.92
N LYS A 143 2.92 -4.41 -12.04
CA LYS A 143 3.44 -3.51 -13.09
C LYS A 143 2.85 -3.82 -14.46
N ILE A 144 2.82 -2.79 -15.29
CA ILE A 144 2.50 -2.88 -16.72
C ILE A 144 3.79 -2.60 -17.48
N GLY A 145 4.53 -3.67 -17.84
CA GLY A 145 5.88 -3.51 -18.38
C GLY A 145 6.77 -2.70 -17.43
N PRO A 146 7.34 -1.55 -17.84
CA PRO A 146 8.17 -0.72 -16.97
C PRO A 146 7.35 0.19 -16.02
N TYR A 147 6.02 0.25 -16.17
CA TYR A 147 5.17 1.22 -15.47
C TYR A 147 4.61 0.63 -14.17
N THR A 148 4.74 1.37 -13.07
CA THR A 148 4.08 1.08 -11.79
C THR A 148 2.63 1.58 -11.81
N THR A 149 1.80 1.17 -10.84
CA THR A 149 0.33 1.29 -10.93
C THR A 149 -0.30 2.22 -9.88
N GLU A 150 0.49 2.95 -9.09
CA GLU A 150 0.01 3.85 -8.01
C GLU A 150 -0.97 4.90 -8.53
N LYS A 151 -0.72 5.45 -9.71
CA LYS A 151 -1.60 6.42 -10.37
C LYS A 151 -3.02 5.87 -10.62
N ALA A 152 -3.16 4.57 -10.83
CA ALA A 152 -4.49 3.96 -10.98
C ALA A 152 -5.26 3.91 -9.66
N LEU A 153 -4.55 3.77 -8.55
CA LEU A 153 -5.14 3.86 -7.22
C LEU A 153 -5.68 5.27 -6.95
N ASP A 154 -4.94 6.33 -7.31
CA ASP A 154 -5.41 7.71 -7.18
C ASP A 154 -6.70 7.95 -7.98
N GLY A 155 -6.77 7.42 -9.20
CA GLY A 155 -7.99 7.45 -10.03
C GLY A 155 -9.20 6.81 -9.32
N VAL A 156 -8.99 5.67 -8.64
CA VAL A 156 -10.04 5.00 -7.86
C VAL A 156 -10.47 5.83 -6.65
N ILE A 157 -9.50 6.30 -5.85
CA ILE A 157 -9.75 7.06 -4.62
C ILE A 157 -10.48 8.37 -4.95
N MET A 158 -10.04 9.11 -5.97
CA MET A 158 -10.65 10.40 -6.35
C MET A 158 -12.05 10.25 -6.94
N SER A 159 -12.33 9.13 -7.62
CA SER A 159 -13.63 8.87 -8.23
C SER A 159 -14.66 8.36 -7.21
N THR A 160 -14.27 7.40 -6.37
CA THR A 160 -15.19 6.74 -5.44
C THR A 160 -15.20 7.35 -4.04
N GLY A 161 -14.16 8.09 -3.66
CA GLY A 161 -13.99 8.60 -2.30
C GLY A 161 -13.65 7.51 -1.26
N THR A 162 -13.37 6.27 -1.68
CA THR A 162 -12.89 5.20 -0.78
C THR A 162 -11.45 5.48 -0.35
N SER A 163 -11.09 5.15 0.89
CA SER A 163 -9.71 5.32 1.35
C SER A 163 -9.35 4.35 2.47
N ARG A 164 -8.04 4.17 2.68
CA ARG A 164 -7.52 3.38 3.80
C ARG A 164 -7.98 3.93 5.15
N GLY A 165 -8.05 5.26 5.29
CA GLY A 165 -8.49 5.92 6.52
C GLY A 165 -9.98 5.72 6.81
N LYS A 166 -10.82 5.59 5.78
CA LYS A 166 -12.24 5.24 5.92
C LYS A 166 -12.47 3.74 6.14
N GLY A 167 -11.41 2.92 6.10
CA GLY A 167 -11.51 1.47 6.24
C GLY A 167 -12.30 0.78 5.13
N ASN A 168 -12.40 1.40 3.95
CA ASN A 168 -13.21 0.89 2.83
C ASN A 168 -12.44 0.83 1.49
N LEU A 169 -11.11 0.72 1.61
CA LEU A 169 -10.19 0.45 0.51
C LEU A 169 -9.20 -0.64 0.95
N VAL A 170 -9.07 -1.68 0.13
CA VAL A 170 -8.10 -2.76 0.29
C VAL A 170 -7.14 -2.73 -0.90
N ASN A 171 -5.87 -2.43 -0.62
CA ASN A 171 -4.79 -2.52 -1.61
C ASN A 171 -4.00 -3.79 -1.36
N VAL A 172 -4.13 -4.77 -2.26
CA VAL A 172 -3.58 -6.09 -2.00
C VAL A 172 -2.22 -6.32 -2.64
N HIS A 173 -1.37 -7.00 -1.89
CA HIS A 173 -0.10 -7.54 -2.33
C HIS A 173 -0.32 -8.61 -3.40
N LYS A 174 0.14 -8.31 -4.62
CA LYS A 174 0.25 -9.28 -5.72
C LYS A 174 1.68 -9.28 -6.28
N PRO A 175 2.13 -10.40 -6.88
CA PRO A 175 3.39 -10.45 -7.60
C PRO A 175 3.48 -9.37 -8.69
N TYR A 176 4.69 -8.94 -9.02
CA TYR A 176 4.92 -7.80 -9.94
C TYR A 176 4.35 -8.00 -11.35
N ASN A 177 4.13 -9.25 -11.75
CA ASN A 177 3.61 -9.64 -13.06
C ASN A 177 2.11 -9.99 -13.03
N ALA A 178 1.41 -9.74 -11.93
CA ALA A 178 -0.04 -9.89 -11.88
C ALA A 178 -0.71 -8.86 -12.82
N PRO A 179 -1.82 -9.22 -13.50
CA PRO A 179 -2.62 -8.26 -14.24
C PRO A 179 -3.20 -7.21 -13.30
N LEU A 180 -3.19 -5.94 -13.69
CA LEU A 180 -3.86 -4.87 -12.93
C LEU A 180 -5.38 -5.10 -12.91
N TRP A 181 -6.00 -5.06 -11.74
CA TRP A 181 -7.45 -5.24 -11.60
C TRP A 181 -8.08 -4.34 -10.53
N PHE A 182 -9.39 -4.18 -10.64
CA PHE A 182 -10.22 -3.39 -9.73
C PHE A 182 -11.47 -4.18 -9.38
N ALA A 183 -11.91 -4.09 -8.13
CA ALA A 183 -13.21 -4.60 -7.72
C ALA A 183 -13.88 -3.63 -6.76
N PHE A 184 -15.20 -3.64 -6.79
CA PHE A 184 -16.03 -2.82 -5.92
C PHE A 184 -17.15 -3.70 -5.39
N PHE A 185 -17.29 -3.74 -4.07
CA PHE A 185 -18.33 -4.52 -3.40
C PHE A 185 -19.26 -3.56 -2.65
N HIS A 186 -20.57 -3.72 -2.87
CA HIS A 186 -21.58 -2.93 -2.18
C HIS A 186 -22.19 -3.74 -1.02
N LYS A 187 -22.06 -3.20 0.20
CA LYS A 187 -22.36 -3.86 1.48
C LYS A 187 -23.78 -4.39 1.59
N GLU A 188 -24.78 -3.66 1.09
CA GLU A 188 -26.18 -4.00 1.27
C GLU A 188 -26.68 -4.95 0.18
N SER A 189 -26.41 -4.65 -1.09
CA SER A 189 -26.84 -5.52 -2.21
C SER A 189 -26.00 -6.80 -2.31
N LYS A 190 -24.83 -6.85 -1.65
CA LYS A 190 -23.84 -7.94 -1.72
C LYS A 190 -23.30 -8.18 -3.14
N GLU A 191 -23.53 -7.23 -4.04
CA GLU A 191 -23.03 -7.28 -5.39
C GLU A 191 -21.58 -6.79 -5.43
N CYS A 192 -20.75 -7.52 -6.18
CA CYS A 192 -19.38 -7.19 -6.46
C CYS A 192 -19.19 -7.09 -7.97
N ILE A 193 -18.58 -6.01 -8.42
CA ILE A 193 -18.08 -5.89 -9.79
C ILE A 193 -16.56 -6.04 -9.78
N TYR A 194 -16.04 -6.78 -10.74
CA TYR A 194 -14.62 -7.02 -10.98
C TYR A 194 -14.26 -6.58 -12.40
N LEU A 195 -13.16 -5.86 -12.54
CA LEU A 195 -12.62 -5.37 -13.79
C LEU A 195 -11.12 -5.70 -13.87
N GLU A 196 -10.72 -6.45 -14.88
CA GLU A 196 -9.30 -6.80 -15.13
C GLU A 196 -8.82 -6.06 -16.36
N ALA A 197 -7.75 -5.28 -16.24
CA ALA A 197 -7.26 -4.45 -17.33
C ALA A 197 -6.45 -5.25 -18.36
N LYS A 198 -6.56 -4.85 -19.63
CA LYS A 198 -5.70 -5.32 -20.72
C LYS A 198 -4.33 -4.66 -20.62
N GLY A 199 -3.36 -5.39 -20.08
CA GLY A 199 -2.01 -4.86 -19.84
C GLY A 199 -1.30 -4.38 -21.10
N ASP A 200 -1.53 -5.01 -22.25
CA ASP A 200 -1.01 -4.62 -23.56
C ASP A 200 -1.60 -3.30 -24.07
N VAL A 201 -2.92 -3.12 -23.94
CA VAL A 201 -3.61 -1.87 -24.29
C VAL A 201 -3.10 -0.73 -23.40
N LEU A 202 -3.07 -0.94 -22.08
CA LEU A 202 -2.54 0.07 -21.16
C LEU A 202 -1.08 0.40 -21.45
N LYS A 203 -0.24 -0.60 -21.72
CA LYS A 203 1.16 -0.39 -22.07
C LYS A 203 1.32 0.46 -23.33
N SER A 204 0.56 0.15 -24.38
CA SER A 204 0.60 0.91 -25.64
C SER A 204 0.27 2.39 -25.42
N TYR A 205 -0.78 2.68 -24.65
CA TYR A 205 -1.16 4.05 -24.32
C TYR A 205 -0.17 4.75 -23.38
N LEU A 206 0.44 4.03 -22.43
CA LEU A 206 1.48 4.56 -21.56
C LEU A 206 2.77 4.89 -22.34
N ASP A 207 3.14 4.06 -23.32
CA ASP A 207 4.25 4.35 -24.22
C ASP A 207 3.96 5.61 -25.06
N ARG A 208 2.75 5.73 -25.62
CA ARG A 208 2.29 6.92 -26.35
C ARG A 208 2.25 8.18 -25.48
N GLU A 209 1.84 8.05 -24.21
CA GLU A 209 1.76 9.17 -23.27
C GLU A 209 3.11 9.90 -23.13
N ARG A 210 4.23 9.20 -23.29
CA ARG A 210 5.58 9.78 -23.17
C ARG A 210 5.95 10.72 -24.31
N THR A 211 5.34 10.57 -25.49
CA THR A 211 5.66 11.36 -26.69
C THR A 211 4.52 12.29 -27.10
N GLU A 212 3.26 11.89 -26.88
CA GLU A 212 2.07 12.61 -27.34
C GLU A 212 0.97 12.67 -26.27
N ARG A 213 1.35 13.02 -25.04
CA ARG A 213 0.50 12.98 -23.83
C ARG A 213 -0.93 13.47 -24.02
N GLY A 214 -1.11 14.70 -24.50
CA GLY A 214 -2.46 15.30 -24.62
C GLY A 214 -3.38 14.47 -25.52
N THR A 215 -2.88 13.99 -26.65
CA THR A 215 -3.62 13.14 -27.59
C THR A 215 -3.85 11.75 -27.01
N ALA A 216 -2.82 11.13 -26.42
CA ALA A 216 -2.92 9.79 -25.82
C ALA A 216 -4.00 9.71 -24.73
N LEU A 217 -4.07 10.72 -23.84
CA LEU A 217 -5.07 10.78 -22.78
C LEU A 217 -6.50 10.92 -23.34
N ARG A 218 -6.70 11.83 -24.30
CA ARG A 218 -8.02 12.05 -24.93
C ARG A 218 -8.47 10.83 -25.73
N ASP A 219 -7.57 10.19 -26.46
CA ASP A 219 -7.87 8.97 -27.20
C ASP A 219 -8.17 7.80 -26.27
N PHE A 220 -7.48 7.69 -25.14
CA PHE A 220 -7.77 6.67 -24.14
C PHE A 220 -9.18 6.85 -23.57
N MET A 221 -9.60 8.09 -23.31
CA MET A 221 -10.96 8.37 -22.80
C MET A 221 -12.06 7.96 -23.78
N LYS A 222 -11.80 7.98 -25.10
CA LYS A 222 -12.76 7.53 -26.13
C LYS A 222 -12.95 6.01 -26.17
N LEU A 223 -12.02 5.23 -25.63
CA LEU A 223 -12.14 3.77 -25.62
C LEU A 223 -13.34 3.30 -24.79
N LYS A 224 -14.03 2.29 -25.31
CA LYS A 224 -15.10 1.59 -24.59
C LYS A 224 -14.51 0.66 -23.54
N ASN A 225 -15.26 0.39 -22.48
CA ASN A 225 -14.77 -0.45 -21.38
C ASN A 225 -14.30 -1.86 -21.83
N LYS A 226 -14.95 -2.47 -22.83
CA LYS A 226 -14.51 -3.76 -23.42
C LYS A 226 -13.16 -3.69 -24.16
N GLU A 227 -12.71 -2.51 -24.55
CA GLU A 227 -11.42 -2.28 -25.20
C GLU A 227 -10.30 -2.13 -24.15
N ILE A 228 -10.65 -1.72 -22.93
CA ILE A 228 -9.72 -1.47 -21.82
C ILE A 228 -9.61 -2.67 -20.89
N PHE A 229 -10.73 -3.34 -20.62
CA PHE A 229 -10.81 -4.44 -19.67
C PHE A 229 -10.96 -5.79 -20.40
N ALA A 230 -10.12 -6.75 -20.01
CA ALA A 230 -10.20 -8.13 -20.46
C ALA A 230 -11.38 -8.87 -19.83
N LYS A 231 -11.77 -8.44 -18.61
CA LYS A 231 -12.89 -8.99 -17.87
C LYS A 231 -13.69 -7.88 -17.21
N ILE A 232 -15.01 -7.97 -17.31
CA ILE A 232 -15.97 -7.19 -16.51
C ILE A 232 -17.00 -8.20 -16.03
N ALA A 233 -17.05 -8.45 -14.72
CA ALA A 233 -17.95 -9.44 -14.14
C ALA A 233 -18.68 -8.83 -12.94
N LYS A 234 -19.99 -9.00 -12.90
CA LYS A 234 -20.84 -8.59 -11.77
C LYS A 234 -21.45 -9.84 -11.16
N GLU A 235 -21.21 -10.05 -9.87
CA GLU A 235 -21.68 -11.21 -9.13
C GLU A 235 -22.18 -10.84 -7.75
N ASN A 236 -23.24 -11.51 -7.30
CA ASN A 236 -23.66 -11.44 -5.90
C ASN A 236 -22.89 -12.48 -5.09
N ILE A 237 -22.05 -11.99 -4.16
CA ILE A 237 -21.11 -12.79 -3.38
C ILE A 237 -21.51 -12.90 -1.90
N ASP A 238 -22.80 -12.76 -1.60
CA ASP A 238 -23.34 -12.87 -0.24
C ASP A 238 -22.98 -14.21 0.44
N ALA A 239 -22.33 -14.16 1.60
CA ALA A 239 -21.90 -15.34 2.34
C ALA A 239 -23.03 -16.35 2.55
N ASP A 240 -24.23 -15.91 2.93
CA ASP A 240 -25.36 -16.82 3.19
C ASP A 240 -25.78 -17.57 1.92
N LYS A 241 -25.85 -16.85 0.80
CA LYS A 241 -26.12 -17.44 -0.52
C LYS A 241 -25.03 -18.43 -0.94
N LEU A 242 -23.76 -18.05 -0.78
CA LEU A 242 -22.62 -18.90 -1.15
C LEU A 242 -22.56 -20.17 -0.30
N LEU A 243 -22.83 -20.05 1.00
CA LEU A 243 -22.84 -21.16 1.95
C LEU A 243 -24.06 -22.06 1.78
N GLY A 244 -25.22 -21.50 1.41
CA GLY A 244 -26.46 -22.24 1.14
C GLY A 244 -26.50 -22.92 -0.23
N SER A 245 -25.80 -22.39 -1.24
CA SER A 245 -25.78 -22.91 -2.62
C SER A 245 -24.36 -23.05 -3.21
N PRO A 246 -23.45 -23.79 -2.56
CA PRO A 246 -22.02 -23.76 -2.91
C PRO A 246 -21.69 -24.39 -4.26
N LYS A 247 -22.48 -25.34 -4.76
CA LYS A 247 -22.25 -25.96 -6.08
C LYS A 247 -22.39 -24.94 -7.22
N ALA A 248 -23.29 -23.98 -7.10
CA ALA A 248 -23.49 -22.94 -8.11
C ALA A 248 -22.27 -22.01 -8.15
N TRP A 249 -21.79 -21.57 -6.99
CA TRP A 249 -20.59 -20.74 -6.90
C TRP A 249 -19.32 -21.48 -7.32
N GLN A 250 -19.22 -22.78 -7.05
CA GLN A 250 -18.07 -23.59 -7.47
C GLN A 250 -17.86 -23.55 -8.99
N LYS A 251 -18.93 -23.50 -9.79
CA LYS A 251 -18.80 -23.34 -11.25
C LYS A 251 -18.12 -22.01 -11.61
N LYS A 252 -18.43 -20.94 -10.87
CA LYS A 252 -17.85 -19.61 -11.05
C LYS A 252 -16.40 -19.52 -10.55
N MET A 253 -16.09 -20.16 -9.42
CA MET A 253 -14.73 -20.37 -8.92
C MET A 253 -13.85 -21.04 -9.98
N VAL A 254 -14.32 -22.14 -10.58
CA VAL A 254 -13.57 -22.87 -11.63
C VAL A 254 -13.44 -22.04 -12.91
N ALA A 255 -14.50 -21.33 -13.31
CA ALA A 255 -14.49 -20.45 -14.48
C ALA A 255 -13.65 -19.18 -14.29
N ARG A 256 -13.15 -18.94 -13.08
CA ARG A 256 -12.37 -17.75 -12.70
C ARG A 256 -13.07 -16.45 -13.09
N VAL A 257 -14.34 -16.30 -12.72
CA VAL A 257 -15.14 -15.11 -13.09
C VAL A 257 -14.53 -13.80 -12.60
N PHE A 258 -13.67 -13.83 -11.59
CA PHE A 258 -12.91 -12.70 -11.05
C PHE A 258 -11.39 -12.85 -11.29
N GLY A 259 -11.00 -13.50 -12.37
CA GLY A 259 -9.59 -13.60 -12.77
C GLY A 259 -8.72 -14.46 -11.85
N GLY A 260 -9.33 -15.30 -10.99
CA GLY A 260 -8.61 -16.04 -9.95
C GLY A 260 -8.64 -15.37 -8.57
N ASN A 261 -9.27 -14.19 -8.43
CA ASN A 261 -9.40 -13.47 -7.17
C ASN A 261 -10.68 -13.85 -6.40
N GLU A 262 -11.38 -14.93 -6.78
CA GLU A 262 -12.71 -15.24 -6.24
C GLU A 262 -12.68 -15.47 -4.73
N PHE A 263 -11.71 -16.23 -4.23
CA PHE A 263 -11.60 -16.52 -2.81
C PHE A 263 -11.21 -15.27 -1.99
N SER A 264 -10.31 -14.45 -2.52
CA SER A 264 -9.91 -13.17 -1.94
C SER A 264 -11.11 -12.23 -1.80
N LEU A 265 -11.82 -11.97 -2.90
CA LEU A 265 -12.97 -11.07 -2.93
C LEU A 265 -14.11 -11.57 -2.05
N VAL A 266 -14.43 -12.87 -2.09
CA VAL A 266 -15.49 -13.45 -1.26
C VAL A 266 -15.18 -13.31 0.23
N THR A 267 -13.97 -13.66 0.66
CA THR A 267 -13.64 -13.69 2.09
C THR A 267 -13.52 -12.29 2.67
N VAL A 268 -12.73 -11.42 2.04
CA VAL A 268 -12.52 -10.04 2.53
C VAL A 268 -13.82 -9.24 2.52
N SER A 269 -14.59 -9.27 1.43
CA SER A 269 -15.79 -8.45 1.30
C SER A 269 -16.88 -8.83 2.31
N ASN A 270 -17.10 -10.12 2.53
CA ASN A 270 -18.11 -10.58 3.48
C ASN A 270 -17.71 -10.28 4.92
N LEU A 271 -16.45 -10.52 5.30
CA LEU A 271 -15.99 -10.21 6.66
C LEU A 271 -15.97 -8.69 6.90
N TRP A 272 -15.56 -7.88 5.93
CA TRP A 272 -15.67 -6.43 5.99
C TRP A 272 -17.13 -5.99 6.19
N ALA A 273 -18.08 -6.60 5.48
CA ALA A 273 -19.50 -6.30 5.64
C ALA A 273 -20.03 -6.64 7.05
N ILE A 274 -19.51 -7.70 7.68
CA ILE A 274 -19.86 -8.12 9.04
C ILE A 274 -19.28 -7.18 10.10
N GLY A 275 -18.16 -6.51 9.80
CA GLY A 275 -17.51 -5.55 10.70
C GLY A 275 -16.06 -5.88 11.03
N LEU A 276 -15.31 -6.42 10.07
CA LEU A 276 -13.88 -6.68 10.23
C LEU A 276 -13.13 -5.43 10.72
N PRO A 277 -12.34 -5.53 11.80
CA PRO A 277 -11.48 -4.44 12.26
C PRO A 277 -10.51 -3.97 11.16
N ASN A 278 -10.26 -2.66 11.11
CA ASN A 278 -9.44 -2.08 10.04
C ASN A 278 -7.97 -2.55 10.10
N ASP A 279 -7.41 -2.80 11.29
CA ASP A 279 -6.09 -3.38 11.45
C ASP A 279 -6.03 -4.81 10.89
N PHE A 280 -7.08 -5.62 11.10
CA PHE A 280 -7.17 -6.93 10.48
C PHE A 280 -7.35 -6.84 8.95
N LEU A 281 -8.04 -5.81 8.45
CA LEU A 281 -8.09 -5.54 7.02
C LEU A 281 -6.69 -5.29 6.43
N LYS A 282 -5.75 -4.67 7.18
CA LYS A 282 -4.35 -4.48 6.75
C LYS A 282 -3.54 -5.76 6.75
N VAL A 283 -3.86 -6.71 7.61
CA VAL A 283 -3.29 -8.06 7.53
C VAL A 283 -3.71 -8.76 6.23
N ALA A 284 -4.98 -8.62 5.84
CA ALA A 284 -5.46 -9.16 4.57
C ALA A 284 -4.82 -8.49 3.34
N GLU A 285 -4.41 -7.22 3.44
CA GLU A 285 -3.67 -6.54 2.36
C GLU A 285 -2.34 -7.24 2.03
N LEU A 286 -1.62 -7.74 3.04
CA LEU A 286 -0.39 -8.53 2.83
C LEU A 286 -0.69 -9.96 2.39
N HIS A 287 -1.67 -10.62 3.00
CA HIS A 287 -1.97 -12.04 2.77
C HIS A 287 -2.89 -12.32 1.57
N ASP A 288 -3.41 -11.28 0.92
CA ASP A 288 -4.34 -11.29 -0.21
C ASP A 288 -5.78 -11.75 0.09
N HIS A 289 -6.01 -12.59 1.08
CA HIS A 289 -7.34 -13.09 1.41
C HIS A 289 -7.48 -13.32 2.91
N ILE A 290 -8.69 -13.58 3.39
CA ILE A 290 -8.89 -14.04 4.77
C ILE A 290 -9.16 -15.54 4.73
N CYS A 291 -8.43 -16.28 5.56
CA CYS A 291 -8.67 -17.69 5.80
C CYS A 291 -8.54 -17.98 7.30
N PRO A 292 -9.00 -19.14 7.80
CA PRO A 292 -8.93 -19.43 9.23
C PRO A 292 -7.50 -19.45 9.77
N GLY A 293 -6.52 -19.74 8.92
CA GLY A 293 -5.11 -19.63 9.26
C GLY A 293 -4.69 -18.19 9.54
N LEU A 294 -5.13 -17.22 8.74
CA LEU A 294 -4.84 -15.81 8.94
C LEU A 294 -5.57 -15.28 10.18
N THR A 295 -6.85 -15.62 10.33
CA THR A 295 -7.67 -15.28 11.51
C THR A 295 -7.06 -15.84 12.80
N SER A 296 -6.50 -17.07 12.76
CA SER A 296 -5.75 -17.61 13.90
C SER A 296 -4.53 -16.76 14.27
N GLY A 297 -3.84 -16.18 13.29
CA GLY A 297 -2.70 -15.29 13.54
C GLY A 297 -3.09 -13.96 14.14
N TYR A 298 -4.22 -13.37 13.71
CA TYR A 298 -4.78 -12.17 14.33
C TYR A 298 -5.11 -12.44 15.81
N LEU A 299 -5.79 -13.55 16.09
CA LEU A 299 -6.10 -13.96 17.47
C LEU A 299 -4.84 -14.24 18.31
N ILE A 300 -3.79 -14.83 17.71
CA ILE A 300 -2.51 -15.03 18.40
C ILE A 300 -1.87 -13.68 18.74
N ALA A 301 -1.92 -12.69 17.84
CA ALA A 301 -1.41 -11.36 18.12
C ALA A 301 -2.18 -10.68 19.26
N GLU A 302 -3.51 -10.75 19.25
CA GLU A 302 -4.34 -10.23 20.37
C GLU A 302 -4.07 -10.96 21.68
N TYR A 303 -3.87 -12.29 21.64
CA TYR A 303 -3.47 -13.06 22.82
C TYR A 303 -2.15 -12.57 23.39
N LEU A 304 -1.14 -12.34 22.54
CA LEU A 304 0.18 -11.85 22.96
C LEU A 304 0.12 -10.45 23.57
N LYS A 305 -0.68 -9.54 22.99
CA LYS A 305 -0.89 -8.19 23.54
C LYS A 305 -1.42 -8.24 24.97
N LYS A 306 -2.24 -9.24 25.31
CA LYS A 306 -2.79 -9.44 26.66
C LYS A 306 -1.86 -10.22 27.60
N ASN A 307 -1.25 -11.31 27.12
CA ASN A 307 -0.61 -12.33 27.96
C ASN A 307 0.92 -12.29 27.96
N LEU A 308 1.54 -11.59 27.00
CA LEU A 308 2.99 -11.37 26.97
C LEU A 308 3.29 -9.94 26.49
N PRO A 309 2.68 -8.89 27.07
CA PRO A 309 2.67 -7.54 26.50
C PRO A 309 4.09 -6.99 26.29
N SER A 310 4.28 -6.21 25.22
CA SER A 310 5.54 -5.53 24.90
C SER A 310 5.28 -4.09 24.47
N LEU A 311 6.09 -3.17 24.97
CA LEU A 311 6.08 -1.76 24.54
C LEU A 311 6.82 -1.55 23.21
N ALA A 312 7.64 -2.51 22.80
CA ALA A 312 8.39 -2.48 21.54
C ALA A 312 8.39 -3.86 20.86
N PRO A 313 7.23 -4.37 20.39
CA PRO A 313 7.09 -5.73 19.86
C PRO A 313 8.16 -6.12 18.84
N ARG A 314 8.44 -5.22 17.89
CA ARG A 314 9.49 -5.39 16.86
C ARG A 314 10.87 -5.71 17.45
N HIS A 315 11.20 -5.13 18.60
CA HIS A 315 12.54 -5.20 19.18
C HIS A 315 12.66 -6.22 20.30
N GLU A 316 11.56 -6.55 20.97
CA GLU A 316 11.54 -7.45 22.12
C GLU A 316 11.09 -8.86 21.78
N TYR A 317 10.23 -9.03 20.77
CA TYR A 317 9.78 -10.36 20.39
C TYR A 317 10.77 -11.07 19.45
N THR A 318 10.91 -12.36 19.68
CA THR A 318 11.43 -13.35 18.74
C THR A 318 10.36 -14.40 18.53
N ILE A 319 9.89 -14.53 17.30
CA ILE A 319 8.87 -15.51 16.91
C ILE A 319 9.56 -16.68 16.20
N ILE A 320 9.24 -17.89 16.62
CA ILE A 320 9.63 -19.11 15.94
C ILE A 320 8.35 -19.78 15.43
N ALA A 321 8.11 -19.64 14.13
CA ALA A 321 6.95 -20.20 13.47
C ALA A 321 7.12 -21.73 13.34
N VAL A 322 6.36 -22.50 14.12
CA VAL A 322 6.57 -23.95 14.25
C VAL A 322 5.26 -24.74 14.44
N PRO A 323 4.65 -25.26 13.36
CA PRO A 323 5.01 -25.06 11.95
C PRO A 323 4.50 -23.72 11.39
N PRO A 324 5.03 -23.26 10.24
CA PRO A 324 4.53 -22.06 9.60
C PRO A 324 3.20 -22.29 8.87
N TRP A 325 2.35 -21.27 8.86
CA TRP A 325 1.17 -21.11 8.01
C TRP A 325 0.73 -19.64 7.96
N CYS A 326 -0.43 -19.35 7.36
CA CYS A 326 -0.99 -18.00 7.18
C CYS A 326 -0.98 -17.10 8.44
N LYS A 327 -0.91 -17.66 9.66
CA LYS A 327 -0.81 -16.87 10.89
C LYS A 327 0.42 -15.98 10.92
N ASP A 328 1.50 -16.42 10.29
CA ASP A 328 2.80 -15.77 10.39
C ASP A 328 2.78 -14.41 9.68
N ASP A 329 2.01 -14.29 8.59
CA ASP A 329 1.81 -13.02 7.90
C ASP A 329 1.04 -12.01 8.78
N ALA A 330 0.11 -12.48 9.60
CA ALA A 330 -0.56 -11.64 10.60
C ALA A 330 0.42 -11.14 11.66
N LEU A 331 1.28 -12.01 12.19
CA LEU A 331 2.29 -11.62 13.17
C LEU A 331 3.31 -10.65 12.59
N ILE A 332 3.72 -10.85 11.33
CA ILE A 332 4.56 -9.90 10.59
C ILE A 332 3.88 -8.54 10.50
N GLN A 333 2.62 -8.50 10.08
CA GLN A 333 1.91 -7.24 9.85
C GLN A 333 1.59 -6.49 11.15
N ILE A 334 1.25 -7.20 12.23
CA ILE A 334 0.80 -6.59 13.50
C ILE A 334 1.99 -6.28 14.42
N LEU A 335 2.99 -7.15 14.49
CA LEU A 335 4.11 -7.03 15.43
C LEU A 335 5.42 -6.56 14.78
N GLU A 336 5.42 -6.40 13.45
CA GLU A 336 6.59 -6.02 12.65
C GLU A 336 7.78 -7.01 12.76
N THR A 337 7.49 -8.26 13.10
CA THR A 337 8.47 -9.30 13.40
C THR A 337 8.89 -10.10 12.17
N ASN A 338 9.16 -9.46 11.04
CA ASN A 338 9.53 -10.19 9.81
C ASN A 338 10.93 -10.84 9.86
N VAL A 339 11.18 -11.72 8.89
CA VAL A 339 12.45 -12.45 8.74
C VAL A 339 13.62 -11.49 8.49
N GLY A 340 13.42 -10.44 7.69
CA GLY A 340 14.46 -9.44 7.39
C GLY A 340 14.91 -8.63 8.62
N HIS A 341 13.99 -8.38 9.56
CA HIS A 341 14.28 -7.79 10.86
C HIS A 341 14.97 -8.77 11.83
N LYS A 342 15.18 -10.03 11.43
CA LYS A 342 15.72 -11.11 12.25
C LYS A 342 14.84 -11.39 13.48
N ARG A 343 13.53 -11.25 13.33
CA ARG A 343 12.54 -11.39 14.42
C ARG A 343 11.60 -12.59 14.25
N MET A 344 11.51 -13.16 13.05
CA MET A 344 10.81 -14.42 12.81
C MET A 344 11.74 -15.47 12.22
N PHE A 345 11.64 -16.69 12.76
CA PHE A 345 12.43 -17.85 12.35
C PHE A 345 11.50 -19.00 12.02
N VAL A 346 11.51 -19.44 10.76
CA VAL A 346 10.57 -20.45 10.27
C VAL A 346 11.13 -21.85 10.47
N LYS A 347 10.36 -22.72 11.14
CA LYS A 347 10.71 -24.12 11.43
C LYS A 347 9.63 -25.04 10.89
N TRP A 348 9.86 -25.58 9.70
CA TRP A 348 8.95 -26.58 9.13
C TRP A 348 8.98 -27.88 9.94
N LEU A 349 7.80 -28.46 10.19
CA LEU A 349 7.68 -29.80 10.77
C LEU A 349 7.31 -30.82 9.69
N THR A 350 8.12 -31.87 9.55
CA THR A 350 7.82 -33.01 8.68
C THR A 350 6.60 -33.78 9.17
N LYS A 351 6.07 -34.68 8.32
CA LYS A 351 4.94 -35.55 8.72
C LYS A 351 5.29 -36.39 9.95
N ASP A 352 6.50 -36.93 10.04
CA ASP A 352 6.91 -37.78 11.15
C ASP A 352 7.20 -36.99 12.42
N GLN A 353 7.74 -35.77 12.31
CA GLN A 353 7.83 -34.84 13.44
C GLN A 353 6.42 -34.49 13.98
N LYS A 354 5.46 -34.23 13.10
CA LYS A 354 4.06 -33.97 13.51
C LYS A 354 3.43 -35.16 14.23
N LYS A 355 3.73 -36.41 13.82
CA LYS A 355 3.25 -37.63 14.50
C LYS A 355 3.87 -37.82 15.89
N ARG A 356 5.11 -37.36 16.10
CA ARG A 356 5.81 -37.41 17.39
C ARG A 356 5.37 -36.34 18.39
N LEU A 357 4.55 -35.37 17.97
CA LEU A 357 3.98 -34.42 18.91
C LEU A 357 3.07 -35.15 19.90
N PRO A 358 3.20 -34.91 21.21
CA PRO A 358 2.25 -35.44 22.16
C PRO A 358 0.86 -34.86 21.90
N LYS A 359 -0.18 -35.58 22.31
CA LYS A 359 -1.59 -35.20 22.04
C LYS A 359 -1.93 -33.77 22.48
N TRP A 360 -1.36 -33.31 23.59
CA TRP A 360 -1.58 -31.96 24.12
C TRP A 360 -0.88 -30.85 23.30
N ALA A 361 0.16 -31.18 22.52
CA ALA A 361 0.89 -30.23 21.68
C ALA A 361 0.58 -30.38 20.17
N LYS A 362 -0.38 -31.22 19.79
CA LYS A 362 -0.72 -31.50 18.37
C LYS A 362 -1.11 -30.26 17.56
N ASN A 363 -1.54 -29.21 18.25
CA ASN A 363 -2.04 -27.95 17.70
C ASN A 363 -1.06 -26.78 17.94
N VAL A 364 0.21 -27.07 18.25
CA VAL A 364 1.26 -26.05 18.37
C VAL A 364 1.31 -25.15 17.14
N ALA A 365 1.50 -23.85 17.39
CA ALA A 365 1.50 -22.79 16.39
C ALA A 365 2.85 -22.06 16.35
N ASP A 366 3.22 -21.45 17.47
CA ASP A 366 4.40 -20.59 17.59
C ASP A 366 5.12 -20.81 18.91
N ILE A 367 6.41 -20.56 18.91
CA ILE A 367 7.14 -20.21 20.13
C ILE A 367 7.41 -18.72 20.06
N VAL A 368 7.01 -17.98 21.08
CA VAL A 368 7.20 -16.53 21.16
C VAL A 368 8.02 -16.23 22.40
N ILE A 369 9.16 -15.60 22.20
CA ILE A 369 10.07 -15.19 23.27
C ILE A 369 10.05 -13.68 23.33
N ARG A 370 9.82 -13.12 24.52
CA ARG A 370 9.99 -11.70 24.81
C ARG A 370 11.25 -11.49 25.63
N TRP A 371 12.14 -10.66 25.11
CA TRP A 371 13.33 -10.21 25.82
C TRP A 371 13.36 -8.68 25.83
N GLU A 372 13.10 -8.09 26.99
CA GLU A 372 13.18 -6.64 27.19
C GLU A 372 14.64 -6.15 27.09
N ARG A 373 14.83 -4.94 26.56
CA ARG A 373 16.17 -4.36 26.45
C ARG A 373 16.78 -4.15 27.83
N GLY A 374 17.98 -4.70 28.04
CA GLY A 374 18.70 -4.58 29.32
C GLY A 374 18.23 -5.57 30.39
N ALA A 375 17.23 -6.40 30.11
CA ALA A 375 16.83 -7.45 31.04
C ALA A 375 17.91 -8.53 31.17
N LYS A 376 17.96 -9.16 32.34
CA LYS A 376 18.85 -10.31 32.63
C LYS A 376 18.27 -11.64 32.15
N LYS A 377 16.96 -11.68 31.90
CA LYS A 377 16.18 -12.86 31.53
C LYS A 377 14.99 -12.45 30.67
N GLY A 378 14.47 -13.39 29.89
CA GLY A 378 13.28 -13.22 29.06
C GLY A 378 12.23 -14.28 29.35
N ASN A 379 11.02 -14.08 28.85
CA ASN A 379 9.90 -15.00 29.01
C ASN A 379 9.50 -15.59 27.66
N GLY A 380 9.18 -16.87 27.62
CA GLY A 380 8.81 -17.60 26.43
C GLY A 380 7.47 -18.30 26.60
N LEU A 381 6.66 -18.26 25.54
CA LEU A 381 5.40 -18.99 25.42
C LEU A 381 5.50 -19.95 24.23
N VAL A 382 4.99 -21.16 24.40
CA VAL A 382 4.65 -22.04 23.29
C VAL A 382 3.14 -22.00 23.14
N LEU A 383 2.68 -21.47 22.01
CA LEU A 383 1.27 -21.22 21.73
C LEU A 383 0.68 -22.35 20.91
N ALA A 384 -0.60 -22.63 21.14
CA ALA A 384 -1.42 -23.50 20.32
C ALA A 384 -2.72 -22.81 19.93
N PHE A 385 -3.26 -23.21 18.78
CA PHE A 385 -4.58 -22.78 18.31
C PHE A 385 -5.56 -23.95 18.33
N ASP A 386 -6.72 -23.78 18.96
CA ASP A 386 -7.73 -24.83 19.12
C ASP A 386 -8.52 -25.08 17.83
N TRP A 387 -7.89 -25.79 16.91
CA TRP A 387 -8.49 -26.24 15.67
C TRP A 387 -9.73 -27.12 15.91
N ASP A 388 -9.75 -27.93 16.98
CA ASP A 388 -10.86 -28.85 17.22
C ASP A 388 -12.13 -28.06 17.57
N LYS A 389 -12.00 -27.05 18.43
CA LYS A 389 -13.08 -26.11 18.74
C LYS A 389 -13.50 -25.31 17.50
N ALA A 390 -12.57 -24.83 16.69
CA ALA A 390 -12.90 -24.11 15.47
C ALA A 390 -13.69 -24.97 14.46
N PHE A 391 -13.27 -26.22 14.22
CA PHE A 391 -14.00 -27.15 13.35
C PHE A 391 -15.38 -27.49 13.92
N LYS A 392 -15.47 -27.76 15.22
CA LYS A 392 -16.73 -28.08 15.90
C LYS A 392 -17.70 -26.90 15.83
N GLY A 393 -17.26 -25.70 16.20
CA GLY A 393 -18.08 -24.49 16.28
C GLY A 393 -18.59 -24.02 14.92
N SER A 394 -17.75 -24.10 13.89
CA SER A 394 -18.17 -23.79 12.50
C SER A 394 -18.97 -24.92 11.84
N GLY A 395 -19.11 -26.09 12.47
CA GLY A 395 -19.73 -27.27 11.86
C GLY A 395 -19.02 -27.71 10.57
N THR A 396 -17.69 -27.61 10.54
CA THR A 396 -16.85 -28.00 9.39
C THR A 396 -15.94 -29.18 9.76
N LYS A 397 -15.22 -29.74 8.77
CA LYS A 397 -14.37 -30.92 8.98
C LYS A 397 -12.95 -30.67 8.48
N ARG A 398 -11.95 -31.11 9.25
CA ARG A 398 -10.52 -30.95 8.92
C ARG A 398 -10.14 -31.50 7.54
N LYS A 399 -10.77 -32.59 7.10
CA LYS A 399 -10.53 -33.18 5.76
C LYS A 399 -10.87 -32.23 4.61
N TYR A 400 -11.76 -31.26 4.82
CA TYR A 400 -12.15 -30.29 3.79
C TYR A 400 -11.04 -29.26 3.50
N LEU A 401 -10.07 -29.07 4.39
CA LEU A 401 -8.92 -28.18 4.14
C LEU A 401 -8.15 -28.54 2.87
N LYS A 402 -8.12 -29.84 2.52
CA LYS A 402 -7.40 -30.40 1.37
C LYS A 402 -8.32 -30.86 0.23
N ASP A 403 -9.62 -30.60 0.33
CA ASP A 403 -10.61 -31.01 -0.68
C ASP A 403 -10.66 -29.98 -1.83
N PHE A 404 -9.50 -29.75 -2.47
CA PHE A 404 -9.33 -28.74 -3.52
C PHE A 404 -10.09 -29.06 -4.81
N GLY A 405 -10.50 -30.33 -4.98
CA GLY A 405 -11.30 -30.78 -6.12
C GLY A 405 -12.80 -30.47 -6.02
N SER A 406 -13.28 -29.94 -4.89
CA SER A 406 -14.69 -29.62 -4.69
C SER A 406 -14.90 -28.26 -4.02
N TYR A 407 -16.15 -27.83 -3.87
CA TYR A 407 -16.46 -26.55 -3.19
C TYR A 407 -16.05 -26.52 -1.71
N ARG A 408 -15.81 -27.68 -1.10
CA ARG A 408 -15.62 -27.81 0.34
C ARG A 408 -14.40 -27.06 0.85
N TRP A 409 -13.34 -26.89 0.05
CA TRP A 409 -12.14 -26.18 0.51
C TRP A 409 -12.40 -24.70 0.78
N TRP A 410 -13.10 -23.98 -0.08
CA TRP A 410 -13.39 -22.56 0.14
C TRP A 410 -14.61 -22.38 1.05
N TRP A 411 -15.60 -23.25 0.92
CA TRP A 411 -16.83 -23.21 1.71
C TRP A 411 -16.54 -23.34 3.19
N MET A 412 -15.66 -24.29 3.56
CA MET A 412 -15.31 -24.48 4.96
C MET A 412 -14.51 -23.29 5.51
N ARG A 413 -13.66 -22.65 4.69
CA ARG A 413 -12.87 -21.49 5.10
C ARG A 413 -13.77 -20.30 5.36
N LEU A 414 -14.62 -19.94 4.40
CA LEU A 414 -15.61 -18.87 4.56
C LEU A 414 -16.51 -19.09 5.78
N LYS A 415 -17.05 -20.31 5.95
CA LYS A 415 -17.92 -20.62 7.10
C LYS A 415 -17.19 -20.50 8.44
N MET A 416 -15.94 -20.97 8.51
CA MET A 416 -15.14 -20.87 9.72
C MET A 416 -14.71 -19.43 10.00
N ASP A 417 -14.35 -18.66 8.97
CA ASP A 417 -13.99 -17.24 9.11
C ASP A 417 -15.15 -16.41 9.65
N VAL A 418 -16.37 -16.59 9.10
CA VAL A 418 -17.59 -15.96 9.63
C VAL A 418 -17.81 -16.33 11.09
N TRP A 419 -17.64 -17.60 11.46
CA TRP A 419 -17.79 -18.04 12.85
C TRP A 419 -16.70 -17.47 13.78
N MET A 420 -15.47 -17.31 13.29
CA MET A 420 -14.35 -16.77 14.08
C MET A 420 -14.46 -15.26 14.33
N MET A 421 -15.28 -14.53 13.56
CA MET A 421 -15.57 -13.11 13.81
C MET A 421 -16.09 -12.86 15.24
N ASP A 422 -16.87 -13.80 15.78
CA ASP A 422 -17.42 -13.72 17.13
C ASP A 422 -16.35 -13.83 18.24
N TYR A 423 -15.08 -14.07 17.90
CA TYR A 423 -13.99 -14.35 18.83
C TYR A 423 -12.83 -13.34 18.77
N LEU A 424 -12.89 -12.32 17.90
CA LEU A 424 -11.78 -11.38 17.68
C LEU A 424 -11.36 -10.63 18.95
N ASP A 425 -12.26 -10.44 19.91
CA ASP A 425 -12.03 -9.75 21.19
C ASP A 425 -11.69 -10.68 22.37
N LYS A 426 -11.88 -12.00 22.20
CA LYS A 426 -11.64 -13.06 23.21
C LYS A 426 -10.69 -14.14 22.68
N PRO A 427 -9.44 -13.78 22.33
CA PRO A 427 -8.48 -14.70 21.73
C PRO A 427 -8.20 -15.94 22.59
N GLU A 428 -8.29 -15.84 23.92
CA GLU A 428 -8.13 -16.96 24.88
C GLU A 428 -9.12 -18.10 24.65
N ALA A 429 -10.25 -17.83 23.97
CA ALA A 429 -11.22 -18.87 23.64
C ALA A 429 -10.70 -19.86 22.58
N LEU A 430 -9.68 -19.48 21.80
CA LEU A 430 -9.12 -20.29 20.71
C LEU A 430 -7.59 -20.38 20.74
N VAL A 431 -6.92 -19.57 21.54
CA VAL A 431 -5.45 -19.54 21.70
C VAL A 431 -5.10 -19.85 23.16
N SER A 432 -4.08 -20.68 23.35
CA SER A 432 -3.59 -21.03 24.68
C SER A 432 -2.06 -21.16 24.69
N ALA A 433 -1.42 -20.77 25.80
CA ALA A 433 -0.06 -21.17 26.10
C ALA A 433 -0.04 -22.65 26.57
N ILE A 434 0.55 -23.54 25.77
CA ILE A 434 0.71 -24.96 26.13
C ILE A 434 2.01 -25.22 26.89
N LYS A 435 2.91 -24.24 26.93
CA LYS A 435 4.08 -24.22 27.79
C LYS A 435 4.56 -22.78 28.00
N GLU A 436 4.96 -22.48 29.22
CA GLU A 436 5.71 -21.27 29.55
C GLU A 436 7.15 -21.64 29.93
N PHE A 437 8.10 -20.77 29.65
CA PHE A 437 9.50 -20.98 30.01
C PHE A 437 10.22 -19.66 30.21
N GLU A 438 11.28 -19.69 31.02
CA GLU A 438 12.22 -18.58 31.17
C GLU A 438 13.42 -18.80 30.25
N VAL A 439 13.91 -17.73 29.67
CA VAL A 439 15.15 -17.69 28.90
C VAL A 439 16.19 -16.95 29.72
N LYS A 440 17.32 -17.58 30.03
CA LYS A 440 18.32 -17.01 30.96
C LYS A 440 19.41 -16.21 30.25
N SER A 441 19.54 -16.37 28.93
CA SER A 441 20.54 -15.64 28.14
C SER A 441 20.12 -15.52 26.67
N PRO A 442 20.63 -14.52 25.95
CA PRO A 442 20.45 -14.44 24.49
C PRO A 442 20.93 -15.70 23.75
N ALA A 443 21.95 -16.40 24.28
CA ALA A 443 22.47 -17.63 23.67
C ALA A 443 21.42 -18.76 23.62
N GLU A 444 20.50 -18.82 24.59
CA GLU A 444 19.38 -19.79 24.55
C GLU A 444 18.40 -19.46 23.41
N ILE A 445 18.15 -18.17 23.13
CA ILE A 445 17.34 -17.74 21.98
C ILE A 445 18.05 -18.12 20.67
N GLU A 446 19.35 -17.86 20.57
CA GLU A 446 20.17 -18.25 19.41
C GLU A 446 20.12 -19.75 19.15
N LYS A 447 20.17 -20.57 20.21
CA LYS A 447 20.05 -22.02 20.10
C LYS A 447 18.68 -22.44 19.54
N LEU A 448 17.59 -21.89 20.06
CA LEU A 448 16.23 -22.23 19.60
C LEU A 448 15.99 -21.86 18.13
N LYS A 449 16.59 -20.76 17.66
CA LYS A 449 16.43 -20.31 16.27
C LYS A 449 17.43 -20.95 15.29
N ALA A 450 18.53 -21.52 15.77
CA ALA A 450 19.62 -22.06 14.94
C ALA A 450 19.17 -23.10 13.90
N ALA A 451 19.77 -23.07 12.71
CA ALA A 451 19.52 -24.07 11.67
C ALA A 451 19.85 -25.50 12.18
N GLY A 452 19.08 -26.50 11.74
CA GLY A 452 19.25 -27.89 12.21
C GLY A 452 18.68 -28.18 13.60
N VAL A 453 18.38 -27.17 14.41
CA VAL A 453 17.75 -27.35 15.74
C VAL A 453 16.23 -27.42 15.60
N ASN A 454 15.63 -28.44 16.24
CA ASN A 454 14.19 -28.50 16.47
C ASN A 454 13.87 -27.90 17.85
N PRO A 455 13.31 -26.68 17.91
CA PRO A 455 13.08 -26.00 19.18
C PRO A 455 12.05 -26.73 20.06
N LEU A 456 11.15 -27.53 19.49
CA LEU A 456 10.21 -28.33 20.28
C LEU A 456 10.91 -29.48 21.00
N VAL A 457 12.02 -30.01 20.46
CA VAL A 457 12.85 -31.00 21.15
C VAL A 457 13.67 -30.34 22.25
N GLU A 458 14.28 -29.19 21.97
CA GLU A 458 15.05 -28.43 22.96
C GLU A 458 14.19 -27.98 24.16
N LEU A 459 12.93 -27.63 23.91
CA LEU A 459 11.96 -27.30 24.95
C LEU A 459 11.33 -28.55 25.59
N GLY A 460 11.72 -29.78 25.23
CA GLY A 460 11.20 -31.01 25.82
C GLY A 460 9.73 -31.31 25.51
N ILE A 461 9.19 -30.72 24.45
CA ILE A 461 7.80 -30.91 23.99
C ILE A 461 7.69 -32.11 23.05
N MET A 462 8.67 -32.26 22.16
CA MET A 462 8.78 -33.36 21.21
C MET A 462 9.92 -34.29 21.62
N GLN A 463 9.70 -35.61 21.52
CA GLN A 463 10.76 -36.59 21.76
C GLN A 463 11.86 -36.50 20.68
N LYS A 464 13.10 -36.83 21.07
CA LYS A 464 14.23 -36.92 20.13
C LYS A 464 13.95 -37.99 19.05
N PRO A 465 14.53 -37.83 17.84
CA PRO A 465 14.42 -38.82 16.77
C PRO A 465 14.84 -40.22 17.18
#